data_AF-A0A1B9IAH4-F1
#
_entry.id   AF-A0A1B9IAH4-F1
#
_cell.length_a   1.000
_cell.length_b   1.000
_cell.length_c   1.000
_cell.angle_alpha   90.00
_cell.angle_beta   90.00
_cell.angle_gamma   90.00
#
_symmetry.space_group_name_H-M   'P 1'
#
loop_
_entity.id
_entity.type
_entity.pdbx_description
1 polymer ?
#
loop_
_entity_poly.entity_id
_entity_poly.type
_entity_poly.pdbx_seq_one_letter_code
_entity_poly.pdbx_strand_id
1 'polypeptide(L)'
;MSINTVNPYASNNQISTLEQDVLWEFAKLNDKVKRASNLAKLTAESPNESLLAELRTLEKRMGLVLTLFQASVWAVIVDMQAAEEARTHQQEQEQQLRQEQQYAQDQYGYAGQGQGQDISYDDSRRWDDDSVL
;
A
#
# COMPACT_ATOMS: atom_id res chain seq x y z
N MET A 1 -1.06 52.25 -24.23
CA MET A 1 -1.33 53.61 -23.70
C MET A 1 -2.83 53.75 -23.46
N SER A 2 -3.29 53.91 -22.21
CA SER A 2 -4.66 54.39 -21.95
C SER A 2 -4.51 55.84 -21.58
N ILE A 3 -4.73 56.70 -22.56
CA ILE A 3 -4.59 58.13 -22.39
C ILE A 3 -5.93 58.68 -22.79
N ASN A 4 -6.79 58.77 -21.79
CA ASN A 4 -8.07 59.42 -21.90
C ASN A 4 -8.18 60.36 -20.69
N THR A 5 -7.27 61.34 -20.65
CA THR A 5 -7.22 62.40 -19.64
C THR A 5 -8.17 63.57 -19.98
N VAL A 6 -8.59 63.68 -21.24
CA VAL A 6 -9.48 64.73 -21.74
C VAL A 6 -10.59 64.10 -22.59
N ASN A 7 -11.84 64.49 -22.34
CA ASN A 7 -13.01 63.98 -23.09
C ASN A 7 -12.97 64.50 -24.54
N PRO A 8 -12.81 63.62 -25.56
CA PRO A 8 -12.75 64.01 -26.97
C PRO A 8 -14.11 64.45 -27.52
N TYR A 9 -15.20 64.16 -26.82
CA TYR A 9 -16.56 64.53 -27.21
C TYR A 9 -16.98 65.92 -26.69
N ALA A 10 -16.18 66.53 -25.80
CA ALA A 10 -16.49 67.79 -25.12
C ALA A 10 -16.63 69.01 -26.06
N SER A 11 -16.06 68.95 -27.27
CA SER A 11 -16.12 70.04 -28.25
C SER A 11 -17.26 69.90 -29.27
N ASN A 12 -18.13 68.89 -29.11
CA ASN A 12 -19.16 68.60 -30.10
C ASN A 12 -20.52 69.23 -29.77
N ASN A 13 -20.81 70.38 -30.38
CA ASN A 13 -22.06 71.13 -30.17
C ASN A 13 -23.32 70.44 -30.74
N GLN A 14 -23.19 69.35 -31.50
CA GLN A 14 -24.33 68.60 -32.05
C GLN A 14 -24.88 67.55 -31.08
N ILE A 15 -24.17 67.30 -29.98
CA ILE A 15 -24.45 66.24 -29.02
C ILE A 15 -24.70 66.90 -27.67
N SER A 16 -25.72 66.44 -26.93
CA SER A 16 -25.99 66.97 -25.59
C SER A 16 -24.84 66.68 -24.63
N THR A 17 -24.66 67.52 -23.61
CA THR A 17 -23.58 67.37 -22.63
C THR A 17 -23.63 66.00 -21.93
N LEU A 18 -24.83 65.49 -21.64
CA LEU A 18 -25.02 64.18 -21.03
C LEU A 18 -24.54 63.04 -21.94
N GLU A 19 -24.87 63.10 -23.22
CA GLU A 19 -24.45 62.09 -24.20
C GLU A 19 -22.92 62.07 -24.37
N GLN A 20 -22.27 63.24 -24.33
CA GLN A 20 -20.81 63.35 -24.39
C GLN A 20 -20.14 62.68 -23.17
N ASP A 21 -20.70 62.85 -21.97
CA ASP A 21 -20.19 62.23 -20.75
C ASP A 21 -20.41 60.71 -20.75
N VAL A 22 -21.58 60.26 -21.20
CA VAL A 22 -21.88 58.82 -21.32
C VAL A 22 -20.94 58.14 -22.31
N LEU A 23 -20.75 58.70 -23.51
CA LEU A 23 -19.82 58.16 -24.51
C LEU A 23 -18.39 58.10 -23.97
N TRP A 24 -18.01 59.09 -23.17
CA TRP A 24 -16.69 59.13 -22.54
C TRP A 24 -16.49 58.03 -21.50
N GLU A 25 -17.47 57.83 -20.61
CA GLU A 25 -17.42 56.76 -19.61
C GLU A 25 -17.47 55.37 -20.27
N PHE A 26 -18.24 55.20 -21.34
CA PHE A 26 -18.22 53.97 -22.14
C PHE A 26 -16.85 53.72 -22.80
N ALA A 27 -16.19 54.76 -23.33
CA ALA A 27 -14.86 54.63 -23.90
C ALA A 27 -13.84 54.19 -22.84
N LYS A 28 -13.89 54.77 -21.62
CA LYS A 28 -13.07 54.34 -20.49
C LYS A 28 -13.37 52.91 -20.06
N LEU A 29 -14.65 52.55 -19.97
CA LEU A 29 -15.07 51.20 -19.60
C LEU A 29 -14.57 50.17 -20.61
N ASN A 30 -14.72 50.45 -21.91
CA ASN A 30 -14.25 49.55 -22.96
C ASN A 30 -12.72 49.35 -22.90
N ASP A 31 -11.94 50.39 -22.62
CA ASP A 31 -10.49 50.24 -22.41
C ASP A 31 -10.18 49.37 -21.19
N LYS A 32 -10.89 49.57 -20.07
CA LYS A 32 -10.76 48.71 -18.88
C LYS A 32 -11.13 47.26 -19.18
N VAL A 33 -12.21 47.01 -19.91
CA VAL A 33 -12.66 45.67 -20.32
C VAL A 33 -11.64 45.01 -21.23
N LYS A 34 -11.09 45.73 -22.21
CA LYS A 34 -10.01 45.22 -23.08
C LYS A 34 -8.76 44.86 -22.28
N ARG A 35 -8.36 45.70 -21.32
CA ARG A 35 -7.25 45.39 -20.41
C ARG A 35 -7.52 44.14 -19.58
N ALA A 36 -8.71 44.04 -18.99
CA ALA A 36 -9.11 42.89 -18.20
C ALA A 36 -9.13 41.61 -19.04
N SER A 37 -9.67 41.65 -20.27
CA SER A 37 -9.67 40.53 -21.21
C SER A 37 -8.25 40.12 -21.60
N ASN A 38 -7.37 41.08 -21.90
CA ASN A 38 -5.97 40.80 -22.21
C ASN A 38 -5.23 40.19 -21.01
N LEU A 39 -5.46 40.69 -19.80
CA LEU A 39 -4.89 40.12 -18.57
C LEU A 39 -5.40 38.71 -18.31
N ALA A 40 -6.71 38.48 -18.46
CA ALA A 40 -7.29 37.14 -18.32
C ALA A 40 -6.71 36.16 -19.34
N LYS A 41 -6.52 36.62 -20.58
CA LYS A 41 -5.89 35.83 -21.65
C LYS A 41 -4.43 35.51 -21.32
N LEU A 42 -3.65 36.51 -20.88
CA LEU A 42 -2.27 36.29 -20.44
C LEU A 42 -2.18 35.28 -19.29
N THR A 43 -3.02 35.43 -18.26
CA THR A 43 -3.05 34.49 -17.12
C THR A 43 -3.46 33.07 -17.55
N ALA A 44 -4.36 32.94 -18.53
CA ALA A 44 -4.76 31.64 -19.07
C ALA A 44 -3.67 31.02 -19.97
N GLU A 45 -2.96 31.83 -20.74
CA GLU A 45 -1.93 31.40 -21.71
C GLU A 45 -0.55 31.20 -21.06
N SER A 46 -0.28 31.82 -19.90
CA SER A 46 0.90 31.58 -19.08
C SER A 46 0.52 30.83 -17.79
N PRO A 47 0.11 29.56 -17.87
CA PRO A 47 -0.02 28.74 -16.68
C PRO A 47 1.34 28.68 -15.98
N ASN A 48 1.37 28.84 -14.66
CA ASN A 48 2.60 28.90 -13.88
C ASN A 48 3.44 27.62 -14.08
N GLU A 49 4.38 27.64 -15.02
CA GLU A 49 5.27 26.51 -15.32
C GLU A 49 6.09 26.10 -14.10
N SER A 50 6.43 27.07 -13.25
CA SER A 50 7.08 26.83 -11.95
C SER A 50 6.23 25.93 -11.05
N LEU A 51 4.93 26.22 -10.93
CA LEU A 51 4.00 25.43 -10.12
C LEU A 51 3.83 24.01 -10.69
N LEU A 52 3.77 23.87 -12.02
CA LEU A 52 3.74 22.54 -12.65
C LEU A 52 5.04 21.75 -12.42
N ALA A 53 6.20 22.40 -12.42
CA ALA A 53 7.48 21.75 -12.13
C ALA A 53 7.57 21.29 -10.67
N GLU A 54 7.08 22.11 -9.73
CA GLU A 54 6.98 21.76 -8.32
C GLU A 54 6.01 20.58 -8.11
N LEU A 55 4.83 20.60 -8.74
CA LEU A 55 3.85 19.51 -8.65
C LEU A 55 4.41 18.20 -9.22
N ARG A 56 5.09 18.21 -10.37
CA ARG A 56 5.76 17.01 -10.90
C ARG A 56 6.83 16.45 -9.97
N THR A 57 7.56 17.33 -9.29
CA THR A 57 8.58 16.92 -8.31
C THR A 57 7.90 16.26 -7.10
N LEU A 58 6.79 16.83 -6.64
CA LEU A 58 5.99 16.27 -5.56
C LEU A 58 5.41 14.90 -5.95
N GLU A 59 4.84 14.78 -7.14
CA GLU A 59 4.29 13.54 -7.68
C GLU A 59 5.32 12.41 -7.68
N LYS A 60 6.54 12.67 -8.15
CA LYS A 60 7.62 11.66 -8.15
C LYS A 60 7.98 11.20 -6.74
N ARG A 61 8.05 12.13 -5.79
CA ARG A 61 8.40 11.82 -4.40
C ARG A 61 7.28 11.04 -3.72
N MET A 62 6.03 11.49 -3.86
CA MET A 62 4.87 10.80 -3.30
C MET A 62 4.64 9.43 -3.94
N GLY A 63 4.83 9.32 -5.27
CA GLY A 63 4.75 8.05 -5.99
C GLY A 63 5.79 7.05 -5.49
N LEU A 64 7.03 7.49 -5.26
CA LEU A 64 8.06 6.65 -4.66
C LEU A 64 7.71 6.23 -3.23
N VAL A 65 7.20 7.16 -2.40
CA VAL A 65 6.79 6.84 -1.03
C VAL A 65 5.65 5.82 -1.04
N LEU A 66 4.66 5.98 -1.94
CA LEU A 66 3.54 5.06 -2.07
C LEU A 66 4.00 3.65 -2.48
N THR A 67 4.90 3.55 -3.47
CA THR A 67 5.39 2.24 -3.93
C THR A 67 6.25 1.55 -2.87
N LEU A 68 7.12 2.29 -2.18
CA LEU A 68 7.91 1.74 -1.07
C LEU A 68 7.01 1.30 0.09
N PHE A 69 6.01 2.10 0.44
CA PHE A 69 5.05 1.72 1.46
C PHE A 69 4.28 0.45 1.07
N GLN A 70 3.76 0.39 -0.16
CA GLN A 70 3.05 -0.79 -0.66
C GLN A 70 3.95 -2.03 -0.66
N ALA A 71 5.20 -1.91 -1.12
CA ALA A 71 6.17 -3.00 -1.07
C ALA A 71 6.45 -3.45 0.36
N SER A 72 6.57 -2.51 1.32
CA SER A 72 6.82 -2.85 2.72
C SER A 72 5.64 -3.61 3.36
N VAL A 73 4.41 -3.23 3.03
CA VAL A 73 3.21 -3.93 3.52
C VAL A 73 3.14 -5.33 2.91
N TRP A 74 3.38 -5.47 1.61
CA TRP A 74 3.42 -6.79 0.97
C TRP A 74 4.50 -7.68 1.55
N ALA A 75 5.71 -7.16 1.79
CA ALA A 75 6.79 -7.92 2.40
C ALA A 75 6.38 -8.52 3.76
N VAL A 76 5.77 -7.71 4.63
CA VAL A 76 5.30 -8.19 5.94
C VAL A 76 4.18 -9.23 5.80
N ILE A 77 3.20 -9.01 4.91
CA ILE A 77 2.11 -9.96 4.71
C ILE A 77 2.66 -11.31 4.21
N VAL A 78 3.60 -11.28 3.26
CA VAL A 78 4.23 -12.49 2.71
C VAL A 78 5.02 -13.21 3.79
N ASP A 79 5.81 -12.50 4.60
CA ASP A 79 6.56 -13.10 5.71
C ASP A 79 5.63 -13.76 6.74
N MET A 80 4.48 -13.14 7.04
CA MET A 80 3.47 -13.70 7.95
C MET A 80 2.85 -14.99 7.38
N GLN A 81 2.48 -14.99 6.09
CA GLN A 81 1.92 -16.16 5.40
C GLN A 81 2.93 -17.31 5.37
N ALA A 82 4.18 -17.03 5.00
CA ALA A 82 5.25 -18.04 4.96
C ALA A 82 5.51 -18.66 6.35
N ALA A 83 5.46 -17.85 7.41
CA ALA A 83 5.63 -18.35 8.78
C ALA A 83 4.46 -19.25 9.22
N GLU A 84 3.24 -18.94 8.80
CA GLU A 84 2.04 -19.74 9.09
C GLU A 84 2.05 -21.07 8.32
N GLU A 85 2.43 -21.05 7.03
CA GLU A 85 2.61 -22.24 6.21
C GLU A 85 3.70 -23.16 6.79
N ALA A 86 4.84 -22.63 7.23
CA ALA A 86 5.90 -23.40 7.85
C ALA A 86 5.44 -24.11 9.15
N ARG A 87 4.63 -23.44 9.97
CA ARG A 87 4.04 -24.03 11.18
C ARG A 87 3.06 -25.15 10.84
N THR A 88 2.26 -24.95 9.81
CA THR A 88 1.26 -25.93 9.38
C THR A 88 1.94 -27.18 8.83
N HIS A 89 2.95 -27.02 7.97
CA HIS A 89 3.76 -28.13 7.47
C HIS A 89 4.51 -28.87 8.58
N GLN A 90 5.04 -28.17 9.60
CA GLN A 90 5.64 -28.85 10.76
C GLN A 90 4.64 -29.70 11.52
N GLN A 91 3.43 -29.18 11.76
CA GLN A 91 2.38 -29.94 12.45
C GLN A 91 1.93 -31.17 11.64
N GLU A 92 1.78 -31.02 10.33
CA GLU A 92 1.43 -32.14 9.45
C GLU A 92 2.52 -33.22 9.43
N GLN A 93 3.79 -32.80 9.38
CA GLN A 93 4.93 -33.73 9.38
C GLN A 93 5.03 -34.47 10.73
N GLU A 94 4.80 -33.78 11.85
CA GLU A 94 4.73 -34.41 13.17
C GLU A 94 3.53 -35.37 13.30
N GLN A 95 2.38 -35.03 12.73
CA GLN A 95 1.21 -35.92 12.71
C GLN A 95 1.46 -37.17 11.86
N GLN A 96 2.10 -37.04 10.70
CA GLN A 96 2.48 -38.17 9.86
C GLN A 96 3.45 -39.10 10.59
N LEU A 97 4.52 -38.56 11.18
CA LEU A 97 5.48 -39.34 11.97
C LEU A 97 4.82 -40.03 13.17
N ARG A 98 3.88 -39.36 13.83
CA ARG A 98 3.13 -39.93 14.95
C ARG A 98 2.22 -41.07 14.51
N GLN A 99 1.53 -40.91 13.37
CA GLN A 99 0.69 -41.96 12.79
C GLN A 99 1.52 -43.16 12.34
N GLU A 100 2.67 -42.94 11.73
CA GLU A 100 3.59 -43.99 11.29
C GLU A 100 4.16 -44.78 12.47
N GLN A 101 4.54 -44.10 13.57
CA GLN A 101 4.91 -44.76 14.83
C GLN A 101 3.77 -45.60 15.41
N GLN A 102 2.53 -45.10 15.38
CA GLN A 102 1.36 -45.84 15.84
C GLN A 102 1.15 -47.12 15.02
N TYR A 103 1.23 -47.02 13.69
CA TYR A 103 1.06 -48.15 12.79
C TYR A 103 2.14 -49.23 12.99
N ALA A 104 3.40 -48.81 13.18
CA ALA A 104 4.48 -49.73 13.51
C ALA A 104 4.26 -50.42 14.86
N GLN A 105 3.83 -49.67 15.89
CA GLN A 105 3.56 -50.23 17.22
C GLN A 105 2.43 -51.28 17.19
N ASP A 106 1.35 -51.01 16.46
CA ASP A 106 0.25 -51.97 16.28
C ASP A 106 0.74 -53.24 15.55
N GLN A 107 1.57 -53.11 14.51
CA GLN A 107 2.10 -54.26 13.79
C GLN A 107 2.96 -55.18 14.67
N TYR A 108 3.78 -54.63 15.57
CA TYR A 108 4.55 -55.43 16.54
C TYR A 108 3.70 -55.97 17.70
N GLY A 109 2.62 -55.26 18.08
CA GLY A 109 1.66 -55.72 19.09
C GLY A 109 0.90 -56.98 18.69
N TYR A 110 0.52 -57.10 17.41
CA TYR A 110 -0.15 -58.30 16.88
C TYR A 110 0.78 -59.51 16.70
N ALA A 111 2.09 -59.30 16.57
CA ALA A 111 3.07 -60.40 16.52
C ALA A 111 3.42 -60.96 17.91
N GLY A 112 3.20 -60.19 18.99
CA GLY A 112 3.45 -60.62 20.37
C GLY A 112 2.29 -61.37 21.03
N GLN A 113 1.12 -61.44 20.40
CA GLN A 113 -0.10 -62.02 21.00
C GLN A 113 -0.50 -63.38 20.41
N GLY A 114 0.46 -64.13 19.89
CA GLY A 114 0.33 -65.54 19.54
C GLY A 114 1.31 -66.39 20.34
N GLN A 115 0.79 -67.17 21.30
CA GLN A 115 1.48 -68.18 22.12
C GLN A 115 2.13 -67.69 23.43
N GLY A 116 1.30 -67.22 24.36
CA GLY A 116 1.54 -67.46 25.78
C GLY A 116 1.07 -68.88 26.15
N GLN A 117 1.94 -69.88 26.02
CA GLN A 117 1.83 -71.10 26.82
C GLN A 117 2.68 -70.87 28.07
N ASP A 118 2.05 -70.97 29.23
CA ASP A 118 2.67 -70.80 30.54
C ASP A 118 3.83 -71.79 30.73
N ILE A 119 5.08 -71.31 30.60
CA ILE A 119 6.25 -72.03 31.11
C ILE A 119 6.46 -71.56 32.55
N SER A 120 5.86 -72.31 33.47
CA SER A 120 6.13 -72.25 34.90
C SER A 120 7.62 -72.56 35.15
N TYR A 121 8.40 -71.55 35.54
CA TYR A 121 9.75 -71.79 36.07
C TYR A 121 9.62 -72.26 37.52
N ASP A 122 9.82 -73.56 37.71
CA ASP A 122 9.97 -74.22 39.00
C ASP A 122 11.28 -73.75 39.66
N ASP A 123 11.16 -72.74 40.52
CA ASP A 123 12.22 -72.20 41.38
C ASP A 123 12.43 -73.14 42.58
N SER A 124 13.07 -74.28 42.33
CA SER A 124 13.43 -75.28 43.34
C SER A 124 14.69 -76.04 42.93
N ARG A 125 15.79 -75.32 42.70
CA ARG A 125 17.13 -75.92 42.73
C ARG A 125 18.05 -75.12 43.62
N ARG A 126 17.97 -75.46 44.91
CA ARG A 126 19.00 -75.32 45.93
C ARG A 126 20.31 -75.88 45.39
N TRP A 127 21.17 -75.00 44.89
CA TRP A 127 22.60 -75.27 44.76
C TRP A 127 23.23 -74.71 46.03
N ASP A 128 23.33 -75.59 47.03
CA ASP A 128 24.23 -75.38 48.14
C ASP A 128 25.65 -75.23 47.57
N ASP A 129 26.34 -74.22 48.10
CA ASP A 129 27.77 -74.17 48.39
C ASP A 129 28.53 -75.46 48.09
N ASP A 130 29.48 -75.40 47.14
CA ASP A 130 30.72 -76.16 47.31
C ASP A 130 31.91 -75.47 46.64
N SER A 131 32.58 -74.67 47.47
CA SER A 131 33.95 -74.93 47.91
C SER A 131 35.08 -75.15 46.87
N VAL A 132 36.12 -74.33 47.10
CA VAL A 132 37.57 -74.60 47.08
C VAL A 132 38.43 -74.55 45.80
N LEU A 133 39.38 -73.59 45.91
CA LEU A 133 40.77 -73.50 45.45
C LEU A 133 41.03 -72.98 44.02
#